data_AF-A0A2T0H1T1-F1
#
_entry.id   AF-A0A2T0H1T1-F1
#
_cell.length_a   1.000
_cell.length_b   1.000
_cell.length_c   1.000
_cell.angle_alpha   90.00
_cell.angle_beta   90.00
_cell.angle_gamma   90.00
#
_symmetry.space_group_name_H-M   'P 1'
#
loop_
_entity.id
_entity.type
_entity.pdbx_description
1 polymer ?
#
loop_
_entity_poly.entity_id
_entity_poly.type
_entity_poly.pdbx_seq_one_letter_code
_entity_poly.pdbx_strand_id
1 'polypeptide(L)'
;MQQLLDTALEQASPSVRERFAALMSDSSDDERARSDGERDEAVTEAEQRLSSDQNIVAALDWLDRQSGWQPGTARRKTAARLVGQNAHSLQDRGKRRGRVNQRDIARALSEYYGDRTRSYGLYGATCGRDGGITSSVLTCPEWLDLDASLVAANDRLTVTRAAMDSSRSLDAEAAEHAVERLTETLTLGPRLVDMPLYPLLGTDISKGLISGSVGIAHFVEYALTADLLEGELVDALASGNATHSGSLPLRDRYLPDLASVLDLPGRLCAG
;
A
#
# COMPACT_ATOMS: atom_id res chain seq x y z
N MET A 1 -48.03 -8.96 -0.47
CA MET A 1 -48.52 -7.63 -0.90
C MET A 1 -47.90 -7.24 -2.24
N GLN A 2 -46.57 -7.35 -2.42
CA GLN A 2 -45.87 -7.16 -3.72
C GLN A 2 -46.50 -7.93 -4.90
N GLN A 3 -46.71 -9.24 -4.76
CA GLN A 3 -47.30 -10.08 -5.83
C GLN A 3 -48.68 -9.63 -6.32
N LEU A 4 -49.50 -9.04 -5.45
CA LEU A 4 -50.83 -8.51 -5.83
C LEU A 4 -50.70 -7.22 -6.64
N LEU A 5 -49.70 -6.39 -6.34
CA LEU A 5 -49.41 -5.15 -7.08
C LEU A 5 -48.83 -5.47 -8.46
N ASP A 6 -47.94 -6.47 -8.54
CA ASP A 6 -47.34 -6.92 -9.80
C ASP A 6 -48.41 -7.47 -10.76
N THR A 7 -49.34 -8.30 -10.22
CA THR A 7 -50.46 -8.86 -10.99
C THR A 7 -51.44 -7.77 -11.46
N ALA A 8 -51.68 -6.74 -10.63
CA ALA A 8 -52.54 -5.61 -10.99
C ALA A 8 -51.90 -4.72 -12.08
N LEU A 9 -50.58 -4.57 -12.06
CA LEU A 9 -49.84 -3.81 -13.08
C LEU A 9 -49.80 -4.55 -14.43
N GLU A 10 -49.67 -5.88 -14.42
CA GLU A 10 -49.74 -6.72 -15.63
C GLU A 10 -51.12 -6.72 -16.29
N GLN A 11 -52.20 -6.63 -15.50
CA GLN A 11 -53.57 -6.53 -16.00
C GLN A 11 -54.02 -5.10 -16.36
N ALA A 12 -53.22 -4.08 -16.04
CA ALA A 12 -53.56 -2.69 -16.33
C ALA A 12 -53.51 -2.37 -17.84
N SER A 13 -54.29 -1.38 -18.27
CA SER A 13 -54.31 -0.94 -19.67
C SER A 13 -52.94 -0.39 -20.11
N PRO A 14 -52.62 -0.43 -21.42
CA PRO A 14 -51.33 0.06 -21.93
C PRO A 14 -51.00 1.50 -21.50
N SER A 15 -52.01 2.38 -21.54
CA SER A 15 -51.89 3.79 -21.11
C SER A 15 -51.67 4.01 -19.61
N VAL A 16 -51.99 3.02 -18.76
CA VAL A 16 -51.70 3.08 -17.32
C VAL A 16 -50.28 2.59 -17.06
N ARG A 17 -49.81 1.58 -17.79
CA ARG A 17 -48.42 1.12 -17.71
C ARG A 17 -47.42 2.16 -18.21
N GLU A 18 -47.72 2.86 -19.31
CA GLU A 18 -46.89 3.95 -19.81
C GLU A 18 -46.78 5.11 -18.80
N ARG A 19 -47.89 5.49 -18.17
CA ARG A 19 -47.88 6.54 -17.13
C ARG A 19 -47.13 6.09 -15.87
N PHE A 20 -47.29 4.84 -15.45
CA PHE A 20 -46.54 4.29 -14.32
C PHE A 20 -45.04 4.22 -14.62
N ALA A 21 -44.64 3.80 -15.82
CA ALA A 21 -43.25 3.80 -16.25
C ALA A 21 -42.66 5.21 -16.31
N ALA A 22 -43.39 6.20 -16.81
CA ALA A 22 -42.97 7.60 -16.81
C ALA A 22 -42.80 8.14 -15.37
N LEU A 23 -43.73 7.84 -14.46
CA LEU A 23 -43.65 8.24 -13.05
C LEU A 23 -42.48 7.59 -12.31
N MET A 24 -42.20 6.31 -12.58
CA MET A 24 -41.07 5.61 -12.00
C MET A 24 -39.73 6.15 -12.54
N SER A 25 -39.66 6.51 -13.84
CA SER A 25 -38.48 7.16 -14.44
C SER A 25 -38.21 8.51 -13.78
N ASP A 26 -39.23 9.37 -13.68
CA ASP A 26 -39.12 10.71 -13.07
C ASP A 26 -38.69 10.62 -11.60
N SER A 27 -39.28 9.67 -10.84
CA SER A 27 -38.88 9.43 -9.45
C SER A 27 -37.43 8.93 -9.34
N SER A 28 -36.98 8.10 -10.28
CA SER A 28 -35.61 7.57 -10.27
C SER A 28 -34.57 8.62 -10.65
N ASP A 29 -34.94 9.57 -11.52
CA ASP A 29 -34.05 10.66 -11.92
C ASP A 29 -33.97 11.74 -10.82
N ASP A 30 -35.08 12.02 -10.12
CA ASP A 30 -35.10 12.87 -8.93
C ASP A 30 -34.32 12.25 -7.76
N GLU A 31 -34.47 10.95 -7.52
CA GLU A 31 -33.71 10.23 -6.48
C GLU A 31 -32.21 10.19 -6.81
N ARG A 32 -31.85 9.96 -8.08
CA ARG A 32 -30.45 10.05 -8.54
C ARG A 32 -29.88 11.45 -8.34
N ALA A 33 -30.58 12.49 -8.79
CA ALA A 33 -30.13 13.87 -8.65
C ALA A 33 -29.95 14.29 -7.19
N ARG A 34 -30.83 13.84 -6.28
CA ARG A 34 -30.67 14.05 -4.83
C ARG A 34 -29.48 13.29 -4.27
N SER A 35 -29.32 12.01 -4.65
CA SER A 35 -28.19 11.19 -4.19
C SER A 35 -26.84 11.73 -4.69
N ASP A 36 -26.79 12.27 -5.90
CA ASP A 36 -25.59 12.89 -6.47
C ASP A 36 -25.28 14.22 -5.75
N GLY A 37 -26.29 15.04 -5.44
CA GLY A 37 -26.14 16.26 -4.66
C GLY A 37 -25.63 16.02 -3.23
N GLU A 38 -26.21 15.05 -2.52
CA GLU A 38 -25.75 14.64 -1.18
C GLU A 38 -24.31 14.10 -1.21
N ARG A 39 -23.96 13.36 -2.28
CA ARG A 39 -22.62 12.85 -2.47
C ARG A 39 -21.61 13.97 -2.72
N ASP A 40 -21.94 14.95 -3.56
CA ASP A 40 -21.08 16.10 -3.84
C ASP A 40 -20.83 16.96 -2.59
N GLU A 41 -21.86 17.15 -1.76
CA GLU A 41 -21.72 17.80 -0.45
C GLU A 41 -20.79 17.01 0.48
N ALA A 42 -20.97 15.69 0.56
CA ALA A 42 -20.12 14.83 1.38
C ALA A 42 -18.66 14.81 0.90
N VAL A 43 -18.42 14.85 -0.42
CA VAL A 43 -17.06 14.97 -1.00
C VAL A 43 -16.44 16.31 -0.61
N THR A 44 -17.21 17.38 -0.69
CA THR A 44 -16.75 18.73 -0.30
C THR A 44 -16.39 18.80 1.18
N GLU A 45 -17.20 18.20 2.07
CA GLU A 45 -16.89 18.11 3.49
C GLU A 45 -15.61 17.29 3.73
N ALA A 46 -15.46 16.16 3.05
CA ALA A 46 -14.27 15.32 3.15
C ALA A 46 -13.01 16.11 2.72
N GLU A 47 -13.05 16.88 1.63
CA GLU A 47 -11.93 17.73 1.20
C GLU A 47 -11.55 18.79 2.25
N GLN A 48 -12.53 19.41 2.89
CA GLN A 48 -12.28 20.38 3.96
C GLN A 48 -11.59 19.72 5.15
N ARG A 49 -12.04 18.53 5.54
CA ARG A 49 -11.40 17.74 6.62
C ARG A 49 -9.96 17.39 6.28
N LEU A 50 -9.70 16.92 5.06
CA LEU A 50 -8.33 16.61 4.59
C LEU A 50 -7.41 17.83 4.64
N SER A 51 -7.96 19.03 4.40
CA SER A 51 -7.18 20.27 4.41
C SER A 51 -6.82 20.76 5.81
N SER A 52 -7.44 20.21 6.86
CA SER A 52 -7.20 20.61 8.25
C SER A 52 -6.02 19.89 8.91
N ASP A 53 -5.61 18.73 8.39
CA ASP A 53 -4.50 17.93 8.92
C ASP A 53 -3.22 18.18 8.11
N GLN A 54 -2.22 18.82 8.73
CA GLN A 54 -0.96 19.17 8.08
C GLN A 54 -0.17 17.96 7.57
N ASN A 55 -0.20 16.82 8.27
CA ASN A 55 0.52 15.63 7.84
C ASN A 55 -0.13 15.01 6.59
N ILE A 56 -1.46 15.04 6.54
CA ILE A 56 -2.22 14.55 5.39
C ILE A 56 -2.05 15.50 4.19
N VAL A 57 -2.05 16.81 4.41
CA VAL A 57 -1.77 17.80 3.35
C VAL A 57 -0.38 17.54 2.75
N ALA A 58 0.65 17.37 3.58
CA ALA A 58 2.00 17.08 3.10
C ALA A 58 2.06 15.79 2.26
N ALA A 59 1.33 14.74 2.67
CA ALA A 59 1.24 13.49 1.93
C ALA A 59 0.54 13.61 0.58
N LEU A 60 -0.58 14.35 0.54
CA LEU A 60 -1.33 14.59 -0.69
C LEU A 60 -0.51 15.43 -1.67
N ASP A 61 0.17 16.47 -1.19
CA ASP A 61 1.03 17.32 -2.01
C ASP A 61 2.25 16.55 -2.53
N TRP A 62 2.82 15.65 -1.71
CA TRP A 62 3.88 14.76 -2.15
C TRP A 62 3.40 13.83 -3.27
N LEU A 63 2.22 13.22 -3.11
CA LEU A 63 1.64 12.31 -4.09
C LEU A 63 1.34 13.00 -5.43
N ASP A 64 0.80 14.24 -5.39
CA ASP A 64 0.59 15.04 -6.60
C ASP A 64 1.90 15.29 -7.35
N ARG A 65 2.95 15.71 -6.64
CA ARG A 65 4.28 15.94 -7.25
C ARG A 65 4.84 14.66 -7.86
N GLN A 66 4.77 13.54 -7.14
CA GLN A 66 5.39 12.29 -7.57
C GLN A 66 4.66 11.62 -8.74
N SER A 67 3.37 11.90 -8.90
CA SER A 67 2.53 11.37 -9.98
C SER A 67 2.42 12.33 -11.17
N GLY A 68 3.05 13.50 -11.11
CA GLY A 68 2.91 14.55 -12.12
C GLY A 68 1.50 15.14 -12.23
N TRP A 69 0.69 15.02 -11.18
CA TRP A 69 -0.67 15.53 -11.16
C TRP A 69 -0.72 17.03 -10.89
N GLN A 70 -1.81 17.67 -11.31
CA GLN A 70 -2.08 19.04 -10.90
C GLN A 70 -2.29 19.09 -9.38
N PRO A 71 -1.81 20.13 -8.69
CA PRO A 71 -2.02 20.29 -7.25
C PRO A 71 -3.49 20.15 -6.85
N GLY A 72 -3.73 19.39 -5.77
CA GLY A 72 -5.05 19.06 -5.24
C GLY A 72 -5.73 17.86 -5.90
N THR A 73 -5.10 17.18 -6.88
CA THR A 73 -5.72 16.01 -7.53
C THR A 73 -5.81 14.82 -6.60
N ALA A 74 -4.73 14.52 -5.86
CA ALA A 74 -4.70 13.49 -4.83
C ALA A 74 -5.77 13.74 -3.77
N ARG A 75 -5.98 15.01 -3.37
CA ARG A 75 -7.02 15.40 -2.40
C ARG A 75 -8.41 15.05 -2.92
N ARG A 76 -8.77 15.51 -4.13
CA ARG A 76 -10.08 15.22 -4.75
C ARG A 76 -10.32 13.72 -4.88
N LYS A 77 -9.31 12.97 -5.36
CA LYS A 77 -9.40 11.50 -5.48
C LYS A 77 -9.60 10.81 -4.14
N THR A 78 -8.86 11.22 -3.11
CA THR A 78 -8.98 10.67 -1.76
C THR A 78 -10.36 10.99 -1.17
N ALA A 79 -10.83 12.23 -1.26
CA ALA A 79 -12.15 12.64 -0.78
C ALA A 79 -13.29 11.87 -1.47
N ALA A 80 -13.24 11.75 -2.80
CA ALA A 80 -14.23 10.99 -3.56
C ALA A 80 -14.30 9.52 -3.14
N ARG A 81 -13.16 8.92 -2.77
CA ARG A 81 -13.10 7.52 -2.29
C ARG A 81 -13.56 7.39 -0.85
N LEU A 82 -13.27 8.37 0.02
CA LEU A 82 -13.71 8.36 1.42
C LEU A 82 -15.23 8.25 1.53
N VAL A 83 -15.96 9.00 0.70
CA VAL A 83 -17.45 8.98 0.69
C VAL A 83 -18.00 7.61 0.27
N GLY A 84 -17.29 6.87 -0.57
CA GLY A 84 -17.70 5.54 -1.02
C GLY A 84 -17.18 4.37 -0.19
N GLN A 85 -16.33 4.62 0.82
CA GLN A 85 -15.62 3.55 1.51
C GLN A 85 -16.44 2.95 2.66
N ASN A 86 -16.49 1.62 2.72
CA ASN A 86 -17.15 0.91 3.81
C ASN A 86 -16.13 0.51 4.89
N ALA A 87 -16.21 1.11 6.08
CA ALA A 87 -15.31 0.82 7.18
C ALA A 87 -15.32 -0.66 7.61
N HIS A 88 -16.46 -1.36 7.49
CA HIS A 88 -16.56 -2.78 7.83
C HIS A 88 -15.77 -3.66 6.86
N SER A 89 -15.81 -3.37 5.56
CA SER A 89 -15.06 -4.15 4.57
C SER A 89 -13.55 -3.97 4.76
N LEU A 90 -13.11 -2.77 5.16
CA LEU A 90 -11.71 -2.51 5.52
C LEU A 90 -11.28 -3.26 6.78
N GLN A 91 -12.10 -3.26 7.83
CA GLN A 91 -11.81 -4.03 9.05
C GLN A 91 -11.70 -5.52 8.76
N ASP A 92 -12.59 -6.06 7.92
CA ASP A 92 -12.54 -7.47 7.55
C ASP A 92 -11.35 -7.79 6.64
N ARG A 93 -10.93 -6.86 5.77
CA ARG A 93 -9.63 -6.97 5.08
C ARG A 93 -8.48 -6.97 6.07
N GLY A 94 -8.46 -6.07 7.05
CA GLY A 94 -7.45 -6.03 8.12
C GLY A 94 -7.36 -7.34 8.90
N LYS A 95 -8.49 -7.94 9.27
CA LYS A 95 -8.53 -9.27 9.92
C LYS A 95 -7.97 -10.38 9.04
N ARG A 96 -8.22 -10.34 7.72
CA ARG A 96 -7.65 -11.31 6.77
C ARG A 96 -6.15 -11.14 6.62
N ARG A 97 -5.66 -9.90 6.48
CA ARG A 97 -4.22 -9.57 6.48
C ARG A 97 -3.53 -10.12 7.75
N GLY A 98 -4.15 -9.94 8.91
CA GLY A 98 -3.61 -10.43 10.19
C GLY A 98 -3.52 -11.96 10.34
N ARG A 99 -4.09 -12.74 9.42
CA ARG A 99 -3.93 -14.22 9.38
C ARG A 99 -2.74 -14.66 8.55
N VAL A 100 -2.20 -13.79 7.70
CA VAL A 100 -1.00 -14.07 6.92
C VAL A 100 0.18 -14.14 7.89
N ASN A 101 0.87 -15.27 7.93
CA ASN A 101 1.99 -15.47 8.82
C ASN A 101 3.34 -15.32 8.09
N GLN A 102 4.42 -15.18 8.86
CA GLN A 102 5.77 -15.00 8.34
C GLN A 102 6.23 -16.12 7.40
N ARG A 103 5.77 -17.36 7.64
CA ARG A 103 6.16 -18.52 6.83
C ARG A 103 5.55 -18.43 5.42
N ASP A 104 4.31 -17.98 5.32
CA ASP A 104 3.65 -17.77 4.02
C ASP A 104 4.34 -16.65 3.23
N ILE A 105 4.72 -15.56 3.90
CA ILE A 105 5.49 -14.46 3.29
C ILE A 105 6.86 -14.96 2.81
N ALA A 106 7.62 -15.66 3.65
CA ALA A 106 8.94 -16.18 3.30
C ALA A 106 8.87 -17.15 2.11
N ARG A 107 7.87 -18.04 2.07
CA ARG A 107 7.63 -18.94 0.94
C ARG A 107 7.31 -18.15 -0.33
N ALA A 108 6.34 -17.25 -0.28
CA ALA A 108 5.93 -16.46 -1.44
C ALA A 108 7.08 -15.64 -2.04
N LEU A 109 7.88 -14.98 -1.20
CA LEU A 109 9.06 -14.24 -1.65
C LEU A 109 10.15 -15.15 -2.22
N SER A 110 10.32 -16.35 -1.65
CA SER A 110 11.28 -17.33 -2.20
C SER A 110 10.87 -17.85 -3.57
N GLU A 111 9.58 -18.03 -3.80
CA GLU A 111 9.03 -18.45 -5.09
C GLU A 111 9.07 -17.31 -6.11
N TYR A 112 8.75 -16.09 -5.67
CA TYR A 112 8.74 -14.89 -6.52
C TYR A 112 10.13 -14.55 -7.07
N TYR A 113 11.15 -14.49 -6.20
CA TYR A 113 12.51 -14.14 -6.62
C TYR A 113 13.30 -15.32 -7.19
N GLY A 114 12.74 -16.52 -7.16
CA GLY A 114 13.30 -17.71 -7.77
C GLY A 114 14.62 -18.18 -7.14
N ASP A 115 15.42 -18.87 -7.97
CA ASP A 115 16.62 -19.56 -7.52
C ASP A 115 17.77 -18.56 -7.29
N ARG A 116 17.89 -18.20 -6.01
CA ARG A 116 19.05 -17.65 -5.30
C ARG A 116 20.33 -17.67 -6.13
N THR A 117 20.87 -16.49 -6.44
CA THR A 117 22.26 -16.39 -6.91
C THR A 117 23.17 -17.10 -5.90
N ARG A 118 24.25 -17.76 -6.34
CA ARG A 118 25.11 -18.61 -5.47
C ARG A 118 25.56 -17.93 -4.16
N SER A 119 25.53 -16.61 -4.11
CA SER A 119 25.96 -15.81 -2.97
C SER A 119 24.85 -15.47 -1.97
N TYR A 120 23.57 -15.45 -2.35
CA TYR A 120 22.48 -14.96 -1.49
C TYR A 120 21.40 -16.01 -1.24
N GLY A 121 20.80 -16.01 -0.05
CA GLY A 121 19.68 -16.89 0.29
C GLY A 121 18.84 -16.32 1.42
N LEU A 122 17.76 -17.01 1.77
CA LEU A 122 16.94 -16.63 2.92
C LEU A 122 17.58 -17.16 4.21
N TYR A 123 17.66 -16.31 5.22
CA TYR A 123 18.17 -16.67 6.53
C TYR A 123 17.24 -17.69 7.19
N GLY A 124 17.83 -18.78 7.65
CA GLY A 124 17.17 -19.81 8.43
C GLY A 124 17.90 -20.03 9.75
N ALA A 125 17.15 -20.25 10.81
CA ALA A 125 17.66 -20.55 12.14
C ALA A 125 17.04 -21.85 12.66
N THR A 126 17.76 -22.57 13.50
CA THR A 126 17.19 -23.69 14.27
C THR A 126 16.98 -23.22 15.71
N CYS A 127 15.74 -23.36 16.20
CA CYS A 127 15.39 -22.93 17.55
C CYS A 127 15.00 -24.15 18.37
N GLY A 128 15.86 -24.54 19.32
CA GLY A 128 15.64 -25.73 20.13
C GLY A 128 15.79 -27.03 19.32
N ARG A 129 15.07 -28.09 19.71
CA ARG A 129 15.16 -29.42 19.09
C ARG A 129 14.18 -29.66 17.94
N ASP A 130 13.12 -28.85 17.83
CA ASP A 130 11.92 -29.25 17.09
C ASP A 130 11.54 -28.37 15.87
N GLY A 131 12.46 -27.56 15.34
CA GLY A 131 12.19 -26.93 14.05
C GLY A 131 13.21 -25.92 13.54
N GLY A 132 13.48 -26.01 12.24
CA GLY A 132 14.08 -24.93 11.47
C GLY A 132 13.03 -23.88 11.13
N ILE A 133 13.35 -22.61 11.32
CA ILE A 133 12.57 -21.45 10.91
C ILE A 133 13.27 -20.84 9.71
N THR A 134 12.56 -20.63 8.61
CA THR A 134 13.04 -19.83 7.48
C THR A 134 12.35 -18.48 7.53
N SER A 135 13.16 -17.42 7.54
CA SER A 135 12.67 -16.04 7.51
C SER A 135 12.58 -15.53 6.06
N SER A 136 11.95 -14.37 5.88
CA SER A 136 12.00 -13.61 4.61
C SER A 136 13.25 -12.73 4.50
N VAL A 137 14.18 -12.81 5.46
CA VAL A 137 15.40 -11.99 5.47
C VAL A 137 16.38 -12.55 4.46
N LEU A 138 16.74 -11.76 3.47
CA LEU A 138 17.81 -12.08 2.53
C LEU A 138 19.17 -11.93 3.22
N THR A 139 20.07 -12.89 3.00
CA THR A 139 21.40 -12.95 3.62
C THR A 139 22.43 -13.56 2.66
N CYS A 140 23.71 -13.43 2.98
CA CYS A 140 24.80 -14.15 2.33
C CYS A 140 25.77 -14.68 3.40
N PRO A 141 26.62 -15.68 3.09
CA PRO A 141 27.56 -16.24 4.07
C PRO A 141 28.48 -15.20 4.73
N GLU A 142 28.86 -14.16 4.00
CA GLU A 142 29.75 -13.09 4.48
C GLU A 142 29.09 -12.19 5.53
N TRP A 143 27.77 -12.19 5.64
CA TRP A 143 27.02 -11.42 6.63
C TRP A 143 26.73 -12.20 7.92
N LEU A 144 27.10 -13.47 7.97
CA LEU A 144 26.88 -14.35 9.12
C LEU A 144 28.15 -14.43 9.98
N ASP A 145 27.97 -14.73 11.26
CA ASP A 145 29.07 -14.98 12.21
C ASP A 145 30.12 -13.86 12.25
N LEU A 146 29.65 -12.60 12.14
CA LEU A 146 30.51 -11.43 12.04
C LEU A 146 31.39 -11.21 13.29
N ASP A 147 30.99 -11.69 14.47
CA ASP A 147 31.66 -11.36 15.74
C ASP A 147 31.78 -9.84 15.96
N ALA A 148 30.84 -9.08 15.39
CA ALA A 148 30.76 -7.63 15.54
C ALA A 148 29.99 -7.29 16.81
N SER A 149 30.62 -6.53 17.71
CA SER A 149 29.97 -6.05 18.92
C SER A 149 28.98 -4.94 18.59
N LEU A 150 27.70 -5.14 18.91
CA LEU A 150 26.59 -4.19 18.69
C LEU A 150 26.59 -3.06 19.73
N VAL A 151 27.72 -2.38 19.86
CA VAL A 151 27.87 -1.17 20.67
C VAL A 151 28.11 0.02 19.76
N ALA A 152 27.62 1.20 20.15
CA ALA A 152 27.70 2.42 19.34
C ALA A 152 29.14 2.79 18.90
N ALA A 153 30.17 2.32 19.60
CA ALA A 153 31.57 2.54 19.24
C ALA A 153 32.03 1.77 17.99
N ASN A 154 31.33 0.70 17.61
CA ASN A 154 31.68 -0.18 16.50
C ASN A 154 30.74 -0.07 15.31
N ASP A 155 29.59 0.58 15.49
CA ASP A 155 28.73 0.98 14.40
C ASP A 155 29.35 2.19 13.68
N ARG A 156 29.57 2.05 12.37
CA ARG A 156 30.17 3.10 11.53
C ARG A 156 29.26 3.51 10.39
N LEU A 157 27.95 3.60 10.66
CA LEU A 157 27.03 4.23 9.74
C LEU A 157 27.29 5.74 9.61
N THR A 158 27.34 6.21 8.37
CA THR A 158 27.55 7.63 8.05
C THR A 158 26.31 8.21 7.39
N VAL A 159 25.85 9.37 7.87
CA VAL A 159 24.74 10.07 7.23
C VAL A 159 25.26 10.78 6.00
N THR A 160 24.78 10.36 4.83
CA THR A 160 25.07 11.01 3.56
C THR A 160 23.99 12.04 3.30
N ARG A 161 24.38 13.32 3.24
CA ARG A 161 23.46 14.44 3.00
C ARG A 161 23.02 14.58 1.54
N ALA A 162 23.54 13.73 0.65
CA ALA A 162 23.00 13.67 -0.71
C ALA A 162 21.52 13.32 -0.57
N ALA A 163 20.67 14.25 -1.02
CA ALA A 163 19.27 13.94 -1.20
C ALA A 163 19.24 12.65 -2.00
N MET A 164 18.52 11.64 -1.50
CA MET A 164 18.10 10.58 -2.40
C MET A 164 17.46 11.29 -3.58
N ASP A 165 17.92 10.99 -4.80
CA ASP A 165 17.18 11.38 -5.98
C ASP A 165 15.84 10.66 -5.86
N SER A 166 14.88 11.29 -5.20
CA SER A 166 13.50 10.87 -5.04
C SER A 166 12.76 10.97 -6.39
N SER A 167 13.50 10.90 -7.50
CA SER A 167 13.08 11.12 -8.87
C SER A 167 12.30 9.94 -9.45
N ARG A 168 11.96 8.94 -8.64
CA ARG A 168 11.23 7.77 -9.13
C ARG A 168 9.74 8.09 -9.16
N SER A 169 9.32 8.77 -10.23
CA SER A 169 7.91 9.11 -10.46
C SER A 169 7.02 7.89 -10.25
N LEU A 170 5.91 8.08 -9.55
CA LEU A 170 4.86 7.06 -9.45
C LEU A 170 4.17 6.97 -10.81
N ASP A 171 4.01 5.76 -11.31
CA ASP A 171 3.13 5.55 -12.46
C ASP A 171 1.66 5.59 -12.02
N ALA A 172 0.77 5.56 -13.00
CA ALA A 172 -0.66 5.71 -12.73
C ALA A 172 -1.20 4.65 -11.77
N GLU A 173 -0.75 3.39 -11.90
CA GLU A 173 -1.21 2.30 -11.04
C GLU A 173 -0.74 2.47 -9.60
N ALA A 174 0.56 2.74 -9.42
CA ALA A 174 1.12 2.99 -8.10
C ALA A 174 0.50 4.23 -7.41
N ALA A 175 0.23 5.28 -8.19
CA ALA A 175 -0.44 6.48 -7.69
C ALA A 175 -1.88 6.18 -7.22
N GLU A 176 -2.65 5.37 -7.96
CA GLU A 176 -4.00 4.98 -7.51
C GLU A 176 -3.97 4.10 -6.26
N HIS A 177 -2.97 3.21 -6.11
CA HIS A 177 -2.76 2.43 -4.89
C HIS A 177 -2.36 3.32 -3.69
N ALA A 178 -1.51 4.32 -3.90
CA ALA A 178 -1.17 5.30 -2.88
C ALA A 178 -2.40 6.08 -2.39
N VAL A 179 -3.28 6.50 -3.31
CA VAL A 179 -4.57 7.10 -2.93
C VAL A 179 -5.42 6.12 -2.11
N GLU A 180 -5.47 4.83 -2.49
CA GLU A 180 -6.24 3.83 -1.74
C GLU A 180 -5.70 3.68 -0.31
N ARG A 181 -4.37 3.59 -0.17
CA ARG A 181 -3.69 3.49 1.12
C ARG A 181 -3.96 4.69 2.02
N LEU A 182 -3.93 5.91 1.49
CA LEU A 182 -4.31 7.12 2.23
C LEU A 182 -5.77 7.06 2.67
N THR A 183 -6.67 6.67 1.75
CA THR A 183 -8.10 6.55 2.04
C THR A 183 -8.34 5.52 3.16
N GLU A 184 -7.71 4.34 3.10
CA GLU A 184 -7.76 3.33 4.16
C GLU A 184 -7.28 3.85 5.51
N THR A 185 -6.14 4.54 5.52
CA THR A 185 -5.51 5.09 6.73
C THR A 185 -6.45 6.11 7.39
N LEU A 186 -7.09 6.96 6.58
CA LEU A 186 -8.04 7.96 7.06
C LEU A 186 -9.34 7.33 7.57
N THR A 187 -9.83 6.27 6.93
CA THR A 187 -11.06 5.58 7.33
C THR A 187 -10.87 4.75 8.60
N LEU A 188 -9.73 4.09 8.76
CA LEU A 188 -9.44 3.28 9.95
C LEU A 188 -9.00 4.12 11.16
N GLY A 189 -8.66 5.40 10.95
CA GLY A 189 -8.25 6.33 11.99
C GLY A 189 -6.82 6.24 12.56
N PRO A 190 -5.85 5.43 12.07
CA PRO A 190 -4.46 5.64 12.46
C PRO A 190 -3.97 7.02 12.01
N ARG A 191 -3.16 7.67 12.85
CA ARG A 191 -2.54 8.95 12.51
C ARG A 191 -1.30 8.71 11.65
N LEU A 192 -1.28 9.27 10.45
CA LEU A 192 -0.08 9.37 9.63
C LEU A 192 0.74 10.56 10.15
N VAL A 193 1.99 10.33 10.53
CA VAL A 193 2.92 11.39 10.94
C VAL A 193 4.14 11.30 10.04
N ASP A 194 4.43 12.38 9.32
CA ASP A 194 5.61 12.40 8.44
C ASP A 194 6.86 12.73 9.25
N MET A 195 7.61 11.69 9.60
CA MET A 195 8.89 11.80 10.31
C MET A 195 10.06 11.47 9.39
N PRO A 196 11.27 11.99 9.64
CA PRO A 196 12.46 11.58 8.92
C PRO A 196 12.71 10.07 9.05
N LEU A 197 13.04 9.44 7.94
CA LEU A 197 13.56 8.07 7.84
C LEU A 197 15.03 8.11 7.40
N TYR A 198 15.78 7.10 7.82
CA TYR A 198 17.20 6.95 7.49
C TYR A 198 17.41 5.72 6.60
N PRO A 199 17.03 5.78 5.30
CA PRO A 199 17.14 4.64 4.42
C PRO A 199 18.61 4.25 4.22
N LEU A 200 18.89 2.95 4.26
CA LEU A 200 20.21 2.41 4.00
C LEU A 200 20.58 2.60 2.52
N LEU A 201 21.69 3.28 2.24
CA LEU A 201 22.18 3.53 0.89
C LEU A 201 23.31 2.56 0.51
N GLY A 202 24.03 2.05 1.50
CA GLY A 202 25.12 1.13 1.26
C GLY A 202 25.56 0.45 2.54
N THR A 203 26.11 -0.74 2.38
CA THR A 203 26.61 -1.57 3.46
C THR A 203 28.03 -2.02 3.15
N ASP A 204 28.90 -1.92 4.13
CA ASP A 204 30.19 -2.59 4.16
C ASP A 204 30.22 -3.46 5.43
N ILE A 205 29.96 -4.75 5.22
CA ILE A 205 29.79 -5.76 6.25
C ILE A 205 30.95 -6.75 6.12
N SER A 206 31.70 -6.90 7.20
CA SER A 206 32.78 -7.89 7.29
C SER A 206 33.00 -8.30 8.74
N LYS A 207 33.87 -9.29 8.97
CA LYS A 207 34.13 -9.78 10.33
C LYS A 207 34.60 -8.64 11.25
N GLY A 208 33.87 -8.45 12.34
CA GLY A 208 34.10 -7.43 13.36
C GLY A 208 33.61 -6.03 12.97
N LEU A 209 33.02 -5.84 11.79
CA LEU A 209 32.65 -4.53 11.25
C LEU A 209 31.24 -4.55 10.65
N ILE A 210 30.42 -3.61 11.11
CA ILE A 210 29.17 -3.23 10.46
C ILE A 210 29.28 -1.74 10.17
N SER A 211 29.31 -1.40 8.88
CA SER A 211 29.43 -0.02 8.43
C SER A 211 28.63 0.22 7.17
N GLY A 212 28.48 1.49 6.80
CA GLY A 212 27.67 1.85 5.64
C GLY A 212 27.29 3.31 5.62
N SER A 213 26.32 3.61 4.78
CA SER A 213 25.76 4.95 4.63
C SER A 213 24.25 4.91 4.69
N VAL A 214 23.70 5.92 5.35
CA VAL A 214 22.25 6.16 5.39
C VAL A 214 21.94 7.52 4.76
N GLY A 215 20.79 7.60 4.11
CA GLY A 215 20.22 8.85 3.60
C GLY A 215 19.31 9.50 4.62
N ILE A 216 18.59 10.53 4.16
CA ILE A 216 17.44 11.09 4.87
C ILE A 216 16.28 11.11 3.87
N ALA A 217 15.19 10.45 4.21
CA ALA A 217 13.93 10.46 3.47
C ALA A 217 12.77 10.81 4.40
N HIS A 218 11.58 10.95 3.86
CA HIS A 218 10.36 11.21 4.62
C HIS A 218 9.52 9.93 4.75
N PHE A 219 8.89 9.71 5.91
CA PHE A 219 8.05 8.54 6.15
C PHE A 219 6.93 8.41 5.12
N VAL A 220 6.39 9.54 4.66
CA VAL A 220 5.35 9.54 3.63
C VAL A 220 5.80 8.91 2.31
N GLU A 221 7.09 9.03 1.97
CA GLU A 221 7.65 8.40 0.78
C GLU A 221 7.60 6.88 0.93
N TYR A 222 8.02 6.35 2.08
CA TYR A 222 7.96 4.92 2.37
C TYR A 222 6.51 4.41 2.37
N ALA A 223 5.62 5.11 3.09
CA ALA A 223 4.22 4.75 3.24
C ALA A 223 3.44 4.69 1.90
N LEU A 224 3.85 5.49 0.92
CA LEU A 224 3.23 5.58 -0.39
C LEU A 224 4.06 4.92 -1.51
N THR A 225 5.09 4.16 -1.15
CA THR A 225 5.90 3.38 -2.10
C THR A 225 6.16 1.96 -1.58
N ALA A 226 7.20 1.77 -0.76
CA ALA A 226 7.66 0.47 -0.30
C ALA A 226 6.60 -0.26 0.53
N ASP A 227 5.86 0.45 1.38
CA ASP A 227 4.75 -0.13 2.14
C ASP A 227 3.61 -0.64 1.23
N LEU A 228 3.42 -0.05 0.04
CA LEU A 228 2.45 -0.58 -0.94
C LEU A 228 2.89 -1.94 -1.49
N LEU A 229 4.20 -2.17 -1.66
CA LEU A 229 4.76 -3.44 -2.13
C LEU A 229 4.63 -4.55 -1.06
N GLU A 230 4.73 -4.17 0.22
CA GLU A 230 4.45 -5.06 1.34
C GLU A 230 2.96 -5.38 1.42
N GLY A 231 2.11 -4.34 1.32
CA GLY A 231 0.66 -4.47 1.33
C GLY A 231 0.12 -5.34 0.19
N GLU A 232 0.62 -5.17 -1.03
CA GLU A 232 0.23 -5.96 -2.21
C GLU A 232 0.44 -7.46 -2.00
N LEU A 233 1.63 -7.85 -1.51
CA LEU A 233 1.93 -9.26 -1.23
C LEU A 233 1.02 -9.82 -0.13
N VAL A 234 0.83 -9.06 0.95
CA VAL A 234 -0.02 -9.49 2.06
C VAL A 234 -1.48 -9.60 1.62
N ASP A 235 -1.97 -8.71 0.77
CA ASP A 235 -3.33 -8.76 0.22
C ASP A 235 -3.54 -9.95 -0.71
N ALA A 236 -2.56 -10.24 -1.56
CA ALA A 236 -2.59 -11.41 -2.43
C ALA A 236 -2.65 -12.70 -1.58
N LEU A 237 -1.80 -12.82 -0.57
CA LEU A 237 -1.81 -13.96 0.37
C LEU A 237 -3.13 -14.06 1.16
N ALA A 238 -3.62 -12.94 1.69
CA ALA A 238 -4.86 -12.89 2.47
C ALA A 238 -6.11 -13.25 1.66
N SER A 239 -6.06 -13.03 0.34
CA SER A 239 -7.14 -13.33 -0.60
C SER A 239 -6.98 -14.68 -1.30
N GLY A 240 -5.84 -15.36 -1.11
CA GLY A 240 -5.52 -16.61 -1.82
C GLY A 240 -5.24 -16.40 -3.31
N ASN A 241 -4.82 -15.19 -3.70
CA ASN A 241 -4.42 -14.87 -5.07
C ASN A 241 -3.00 -15.36 -5.35
N ALA A 242 -2.63 -15.40 -6.63
CA ALA A 242 -1.26 -15.71 -7.04
C ALA A 242 -0.27 -14.68 -6.51
N THR A 243 0.93 -15.16 -6.16
CA THR A 243 2.05 -14.35 -5.66
C THR A 243 3.33 -14.55 -6.46
N HIS A 244 3.22 -15.05 -7.70
CA HIS A 244 4.36 -15.25 -8.60
C HIS A 244 4.62 -14.00 -9.45
N SER A 245 5.78 -13.93 -10.11
CA SER A 245 6.06 -12.86 -11.07
C SER A 245 4.95 -12.77 -12.13
N GLY A 246 4.53 -11.54 -12.45
CA GLY A 246 3.41 -11.24 -13.34
C GLY A 246 2.03 -11.20 -12.66
N SER A 247 1.95 -11.45 -11.35
CA SER A 247 0.69 -11.38 -10.58
C SER A 247 0.68 -10.29 -9.50
N LEU A 248 1.78 -9.56 -9.34
CA LEU A 248 1.97 -8.53 -8.33
C LEU A 248 2.45 -7.27 -9.05
N PRO A 249 1.56 -6.47 -9.66
CA PRO A 249 1.94 -5.39 -10.59
C PRO A 249 2.91 -4.37 -10.00
N LEU A 250 2.72 -3.96 -8.74
CA LEU A 250 3.64 -3.03 -8.09
C LEU A 250 5.00 -3.69 -7.88
N ARG A 251 5.03 -4.92 -7.38
CA ARG A 251 6.29 -5.65 -7.20
C ARG A 251 7.00 -5.93 -8.53
N ASP A 252 6.28 -6.36 -9.56
CA ASP A 252 6.80 -6.59 -10.90
C ASP A 252 7.40 -5.32 -11.52
N ARG A 253 6.90 -4.16 -11.11
CA ARG A 253 7.39 -2.86 -11.58
C ARG A 253 8.61 -2.35 -10.82
N TYR A 254 8.56 -2.42 -9.49
CA TYR A 254 9.51 -1.71 -8.62
C TYR A 254 10.55 -2.62 -7.97
N LEU A 255 10.22 -3.90 -7.75
CA LEU A 255 11.10 -4.92 -7.19
C LEU A 255 11.00 -6.26 -7.95
N PRO A 256 11.22 -6.28 -9.29
CA PRO A 256 10.97 -7.45 -10.15
C PRO A 256 11.89 -8.64 -9.87
N ASP A 257 13.10 -8.38 -9.38
CA ASP A 257 14.14 -9.39 -9.26
C ASP A 257 15.04 -9.17 -8.04
N LEU A 258 15.90 -10.14 -7.76
CA LEU A 258 16.80 -10.06 -6.62
C LEU A 258 17.81 -8.90 -6.73
N ALA A 259 18.16 -8.44 -7.94
CA ALA A 259 19.07 -7.32 -8.12
C ALA A 259 18.42 -6.02 -7.63
N SER A 260 17.14 -5.80 -7.92
CA SER A 260 16.37 -4.67 -7.39
C SER A 260 16.20 -4.70 -5.87
N VAL A 261 16.17 -5.90 -5.26
CA VAL A 261 16.18 -6.11 -3.79
C VAL A 261 17.59 -5.92 -3.19
N LEU A 262 18.65 -5.93 -3.99
CA LEU A 262 20.01 -5.67 -3.51
C LEU A 262 20.46 -4.23 -3.79
N ASP A 263 19.80 -3.52 -4.70
CA ASP A 263 19.99 -2.09 -4.97
C ASP A 263 19.43 -1.24 -3.81
N LEU A 264 20.26 -1.03 -2.79
CA LEU A 264 19.90 -0.28 -1.58
C LEU A 264 19.53 1.19 -1.89
N PRO A 265 20.32 1.95 -2.68
CA PRO A 265 19.91 3.29 -3.09
C PRO A 265 18.64 3.32 -3.95
N GLY A 266 18.33 2.25 -4.68
CA GLY A 266 17.16 2.20 -5.57
C GLY A 266 15.81 2.03 -4.87
N ARG A 267 15.79 1.78 -3.55
CA ARG A 267 14.56 1.51 -2.79
C ARG A 267 14.55 2.18 -1.42
N LEU A 268 13.38 2.62 -0.98
CA LEU A 268 13.19 3.09 0.38
C LEU A 268 13.06 1.90 1.33
N CYS A 269 14.13 1.63 2.09
CA CYS A 269 14.08 0.71 3.21
C CYS A 269 13.81 1.50 4.49
N ALA A 270 12.72 1.21 5.19
CA ALA A 270 12.53 1.66 6.57
C ALA A 270 13.19 0.64 7.52
N GLY A 271 14.04 1.11 8.42
CA GLY A 271 14.75 0.27 9.39
C GLY A 271 15.87 1.02 10.08
#